data_AF-A0A1T5E1N0-F1
#
_entry.id   AF-A0A1T5E1N0-F1
#
_cell.length_a   1.000
_cell.length_b   1.000
_cell.length_c   1.000
_cell.angle_alpha   90.00
_cell.angle_beta   90.00
_cell.angle_gamma   90.00
#
_symmetry.space_group_name_H-M   'P 1'
#
loop_
_entity.id
_entity.type
_entity.pdbx_description
1 polymer ?
#
loop_
_entity_poly.entity_id
_entity_poly.type
_entity_poly.pdbx_seq_one_letter_code
_entity_poly.pdbx_strand_id
1 'polypeptide(L)'
;MVFNGISKVFSTKDDRQYETIGAFWDEFSKKYGREKLRGLGYNWTTDTIEYVIGLKSGDIDNANCSVVLPNSGWIAVKGKTAELDMIYQEIYADGVLTYEIETFTDEGECEILYYR
;
A
#
# COMPACT_ATOMS: atom_id res chain seq x y z
N MET A 1 -6.91 -2.00 14.20
CA MET A 1 -5.47 -2.32 14.10
C MET A 1 -4.68 -1.03 13.97
N VAL A 2 -3.36 -1.04 14.22
CA VAL A 2 -2.51 0.15 14.03
C VAL A 2 -1.50 -0.14 12.92
N PHE A 3 -1.30 0.81 12.02
CA PHE A 3 -0.28 0.78 10.98
C PHE A 3 0.76 1.86 11.28
N ASN A 4 1.98 1.44 11.63
CA ASN A 4 3.09 2.35 11.86
C ASN A 4 4.04 2.32 10.66
N GLY A 5 4.54 3.50 10.28
CA GLY A 5 5.50 3.55 9.19
C GLY A 5 6.00 4.94 8.84
N ILE A 6 6.60 5.03 7.65
CA ILE A 6 7.03 6.29 7.04
C ILE A 6 5.99 6.68 6.00
N SER A 7 5.37 7.84 6.20
CA SER A 7 4.35 8.40 5.32
C SER A 7 4.93 9.42 4.33
N LYS A 8 4.39 9.41 3.11
CA LYS A 8 4.55 10.45 2.08
C LYS A 8 3.21 10.68 1.38
N VAL A 9 3.03 11.87 0.81
CA VAL A 9 1.88 12.21 -0.04
C VAL A 9 2.30 12.11 -1.50
N PHE A 10 1.52 11.42 -2.30
CA PHE A 10 1.77 11.21 -3.72
C PHE A 10 0.68 11.88 -4.57
N SER A 11 1.07 12.40 -5.73
CA SER A 11 0.13 12.94 -6.72
C SER A 11 -0.51 11.81 -7.49
N THR A 12 -1.83 11.87 -7.68
CA THR A 12 -2.60 10.93 -8.51
C THR A 12 -2.86 11.46 -9.92
N LYS A 13 -2.44 12.70 -10.21
CA LYS A 13 -2.51 13.28 -11.55
C LYS A 13 -1.71 12.47 -12.56
N ASP A 14 -2.32 12.23 -13.70
CA ASP A 14 -1.74 11.50 -14.83
C ASP A 14 -1.18 10.11 -14.43
N ASP A 15 -1.79 9.47 -13.44
CA ASP A 15 -1.40 8.15 -12.94
C ASP A 15 0.06 8.04 -12.41
N ARG A 16 0.66 9.17 -12.03
CA ARG A 16 2.05 9.25 -11.53
C ARG A 16 2.28 8.54 -10.20
N GLN A 17 1.23 8.25 -9.45
CA GLN A 17 1.30 7.53 -8.18
C GLN A 17 1.95 6.16 -8.36
N TYR A 18 1.69 5.45 -9.46
CA TYR A 18 2.23 4.10 -9.66
C TYR A 18 3.76 4.11 -9.72
N GLU A 19 4.34 5.01 -10.51
CA GLU A 19 5.79 5.17 -10.62
C GLU A 19 6.41 5.64 -9.30
N THR A 20 5.83 6.67 -8.69
CA THR A 20 6.42 7.32 -7.51
C THR A 20 6.29 6.49 -6.23
N ILE A 21 5.18 5.77 -6.06
CA ILE A 21 5.00 4.78 -4.98
C ILE A 21 5.90 3.57 -5.25
N GLY A 22 6.03 3.11 -6.49
CA GLY A 22 6.98 2.04 -6.86
C GLY A 22 8.42 2.38 -6.48
N ALA A 23 8.88 3.59 -6.79
CA ALA A 23 10.19 4.08 -6.38
C ALA A 23 10.35 4.17 -4.86
N PHE A 24 9.27 4.54 -4.15
CA PHE A 24 9.25 4.54 -2.69
C PHE A 24 9.40 3.12 -2.13
N TRP A 25 8.70 2.14 -2.68
CA TRP A 25 8.91 0.73 -2.35
C TRP A 25 10.34 0.25 -2.60
N ASP A 26 10.94 0.63 -3.72
CA ASP A 26 12.31 0.25 -4.08
C ASP A 26 13.37 0.84 -3.14
N GLU A 27 13.11 2.03 -2.57
CA GLU A 27 13.97 2.63 -1.54
C GLU A 27 14.01 1.74 -0.29
N PHE A 28 12.84 1.33 0.20
CA PHE A 28 12.74 0.55 1.45
C PHE A 28 13.04 -0.92 1.26
N SER A 29 12.74 -1.50 0.10
CA SER A 29 12.99 -2.92 -0.18
C SER A 29 14.48 -3.23 -0.18
N LYS A 30 15.33 -2.30 -0.64
CA LYS A 30 16.79 -2.42 -0.56
C LYS A 30 17.31 -2.55 0.87
N LYS A 31 16.64 -1.90 1.84
CA LYS A 31 17.06 -1.89 3.25
C LYS A 31 16.47 -3.06 4.04
N TYR A 32 15.17 -3.33 3.86
CA TYR A 32 14.43 -4.27 4.72
C TYR A 32 14.11 -5.61 4.05
N GLY A 33 14.17 -5.67 2.72
CA GLY A 33 13.61 -6.76 1.92
C GLY A 33 12.12 -6.57 1.69
N ARG A 34 11.66 -6.75 0.44
CA ARG A 34 10.26 -6.50 0.05
C ARG A 34 9.28 -7.36 0.84
N GLU A 35 9.65 -8.60 1.13
CA GLU A 35 8.79 -9.53 1.89
C GLU A 35 8.49 -9.09 3.33
N LYS A 36 9.33 -8.23 3.91
CA LYS A 36 9.14 -7.73 5.27
C LYS A 36 8.30 -6.46 5.31
N LEU A 37 8.10 -5.83 4.16
CA LEU A 37 7.38 -4.57 4.03
C LEU A 37 5.89 -4.78 3.82
N ARG A 38 5.13 -3.75 4.17
CA ARG A 38 3.72 -3.57 3.81
C ARG A 38 3.46 -2.11 3.50
N GLY A 39 2.56 -1.85 2.57
CA GLY A 39 2.12 -0.51 2.20
C GLY A 39 0.73 -0.22 2.72
N LEU A 40 0.41 1.06 2.92
CA LEU A 40 -0.93 1.54 3.23
C LEU A 40 -1.24 2.75 2.36
N GLY A 41 -2.19 2.62 1.43
CA GLY A 41 -2.83 3.74 0.75
C GLY A 41 -4.07 4.20 1.52
N TYR A 42 -4.19 5.51 1.77
CA TYR A 42 -5.34 6.10 2.46
C TYR A 42 -5.48 7.60 2.18
N ASN A 43 -6.57 8.19 2.69
CA ASN A 43 -6.86 9.61 2.55
C ASN A 43 -6.82 10.10 1.08
N TRP A 44 -7.46 9.33 0.20
CA TRP A 44 -7.60 9.68 -1.21
C TRP A 44 -8.32 11.02 -1.38
N THR A 45 -7.74 11.89 -2.19
CA THR A 45 -8.39 13.10 -2.71
C THR A 45 -8.49 12.99 -4.23
N THR A 46 -9.06 14.00 -4.88
CA THR A 46 -9.08 14.08 -6.35
C THR A 46 -7.68 14.00 -6.98
N ASP A 47 -6.67 14.55 -6.29
CA ASP A 47 -5.35 14.82 -6.86
C ASP A 47 -4.20 14.15 -6.09
N THR A 48 -4.48 13.53 -4.94
CA THR A 48 -3.46 12.96 -4.06
C THR A 48 -3.89 11.71 -3.34
N ILE A 49 -2.91 10.96 -2.87
CA ILE A 49 -3.06 9.85 -1.92
C ILE A 49 -1.99 9.97 -0.84
N GLU A 50 -2.34 9.69 0.42
CA GLU A 50 -1.35 9.44 1.46
C GLU A 50 -0.92 7.97 1.45
N TYR A 51 0.37 7.73 1.58
CA TYR A 51 0.91 6.39 1.50
C TYR A 51 1.97 6.14 2.57
N VAL A 52 1.84 5.02 3.29
CA VAL A 52 2.75 4.63 4.37
C VAL A 52 3.45 3.32 4.03
N ILE A 53 4.78 3.27 4.13
CA ILE A 53 5.53 2.01 4.18
C ILE A 53 5.84 1.67 5.63
N GLY A 54 5.45 0.45 6.03
CA GLY A 54 5.73 -0.13 7.35
C GLY A 54 6.28 -1.55 7.24
N LEU A 55 6.57 -2.16 8.39
CA LEU A 55 6.95 -3.57 8.47
C LEU A 55 5.73 -4.46 8.75
N LYS A 56 5.74 -5.68 8.21
CA LYS A 56 4.74 -6.72 8.57
C LYS A 56 4.79 -7.07 10.06
N SER A 57 5.99 -7.00 10.65
CA SER A 57 6.22 -7.23 12.07
C SER A 57 7.33 -6.30 12.59
N GLY A 58 7.13 -5.75 13.79
CA GLY A 58 8.02 -4.75 14.38
C GLY A 58 7.80 -3.34 13.83
N ASP A 59 8.66 -2.42 14.22
CA ASP A 59 8.61 -1.02 13.82
C ASP A 59 9.71 -0.70 12.80
N ILE A 60 9.37 0.13 11.81
CA ILE A 60 10.35 0.66 10.87
C ILE A 60 11.15 1.79 11.55
N ASP A 61 12.45 1.86 11.26
CA ASP A 61 13.30 2.92 11.83
C ASP A 61 12.79 4.30 11.36
N ASN A 62 12.77 5.28 12.26
CA ASN A 62 12.32 6.64 11.98
C ASN A 62 10.87 6.73 11.47
N ALA A 63 10.01 5.80 11.90
CA ALA A 63 8.57 5.91 11.68
C ALA A 63 8.07 7.32 12.07
N ASN A 64 7.35 7.97 11.16
CA ASN A 64 6.84 9.32 11.34
C ASN A 64 5.29 9.37 11.34
N CYS A 65 4.64 8.22 11.18
CA CYS A 65 3.21 8.11 11.01
C CYS A 65 2.66 6.88 11.73
N SER A 66 1.46 7.01 12.29
CA SER A 66 0.67 5.93 12.87
C SER A 66 -0.79 6.12 12.51
N VAL A 67 -1.38 5.13 11.84
CA VAL A 67 -2.78 5.17 11.36
C VAL A 67 -3.59 4.11 12.09
N VAL A 68 -4.70 4.53 12.72
CA VAL A 68 -5.66 3.60 13.32
C VAL A 68 -6.63 3.14 12.25
N LEU A 69 -6.73 1.83 12.09
CA LEU A 69 -7.48 1.17 11.03
C LEU A 69 -8.59 0.28 11.61
N PRO A 70 -9.69 0.04 10.86
CA PRO A 70 -10.75 -0.88 11.25
C PRO A 70 -10.22 -2.29 11.58
N ASN A 71 -10.84 -2.98 12.54
CA ASN A 71 -10.47 -4.36 12.90
C ASN A 71 -11.18 -5.41 12.03
N SER A 72 -12.24 -5.04 11.31
CA SER A 72 -13.08 -5.93 10.50
C SER A 72 -13.63 -5.20 9.29
N GLY A 73 -14.25 -5.93 8.35
CA GLY A 73 -14.82 -5.37 7.11
C GLY A 73 -13.85 -5.27 5.94
N TRP A 74 -12.65 -5.84 6.08
CA TRP A 74 -11.65 -5.91 5.02
C TRP A 74 -11.97 -7.02 4.02
N ILE A 75 -11.75 -6.75 2.74
CA ILE A 75 -11.78 -7.74 1.67
C ILE A 75 -10.33 -8.02 1.26
N ALA A 76 -9.98 -9.30 1.09
CA ALA A 76 -8.65 -9.72 0.70
C ALA A 76 -8.65 -10.27 -0.73
N VAL A 77 -7.74 -9.77 -1.56
CA VAL A 77 -7.48 -10.26 -2.91
C VAL A 77 -6.03 -10.74 -2.96
N LYS A 78 -5.81 -11.93 -3.50
CA LYS A 78 -4.48 -12.53 -3.68
C LYS A 78 -4.24 -12.80 -5.14
N GLY A 79 -3.02 -12.58 -5.60
CA GLY A 79 -2.66 -12.82 -6.99
C GLY A 79 -1.16 -12.76 -7.22
N LYS A 80 -0.78 -12.63 -8.49
CA LYS A 80 0.61 -12.42 -8.88
C LYS A 80 0.89 -10.93 -9.11
N THR A 81 2.11 -10.49 -8.80
CA THR A 81 2.53 -9.10 -9.07
C THR A 81 2.45 -8.73 -10.54
N ALA A 82 2.63 -9.71 -11.44
CA ALA A 82 2.46 -9.54 -12.88
C ALA A 82 1.01 -9.22 -13.31
N GLU A 83 0.03 -9.44 -12.42
CA GLU A 83 -1.41 -9.24 -12.66
C GLU A 83 -1.94 -8.01 -11.90
N LEU A 84 -1.06 -7.20 -11.27
CA LEU A 84 -1.48 -6.08 -10.42
C LEU A 84 -2.40 -5.09 -11.12
N ASP A 85 -2.13 -4.79 -12.39
CA ASP A 85 -2.97 -3.86 -13.17
C ASP A 85 -4.42 -4.37 -13.27
N MET A 86 -4.61 -5.68 -13.50
CA MET A 86 -5.94 -6.29 -13.56
C MET A 86 -6.60 -6.34 -12.17
N ILE A 87 -5.84 -6.72 -11.15
CA ILE A 87 -6.31 -6.74 -9.75
C ILE A 87 -6.81 -5.35 -9.35
N TYR A 88 -6.06 -4.30 -9.67
CA TYR A 88 -6.45 -2.94 -9.34
C TYR A 88 -7.63 -2.44 -10.16
N GLN A 89 -7.73 -2.81 -11.44
CA GLN A 89 -8.94 -2.49 -12.22
C GLN A 89 -10.20 -3.08 -11.59
N GLU A 90 -10.15 -4.31 -11.08
CA GLU A 90 -11.28 -4.94 -10.39
C GLU A 90 -11.54 -4.29 -9.04
N ILE A 91 -10.50 -4.07 -8.22
CA ILE A 91 -10.63 -3.47 -6.90
C ILE A 91 -11.24 -2.07 -7.00
N TYR A 92 -10.77 -1.24 -7.93
CA TYR A 92 -11.21 0.16 -8.09
C TYR A 92 -12.46 0.31 -8.98
N ALA A 93 -13.04 -0.77 -9.51
CA ALA A 93 -14.25 -0.72 -10.35
C ALA A 93 -15.43 -0.01 -9.64
N ASP A 94 -15.52 -0.16 -8.31
CA ASP A 94 -16.55 0.46 -7.47
C ASP A 94 -16.12 1.83 -6.88
N GLY A 95 -15.07 2.44 -7.42
CA GLY A 95 -14.55 3.74 -7.00
C GLY A 95 -13.43 3.66 -5.96
N VAL A 96 -13.03 4.83 -5.42
CA VAL A 96 -11.89 4.96 -4.51
C VAL A 96 -12.09 4.20 -3.19
N LEU A 97 -10.98 3.77 -2.59
CA LEU A 97 -10.96 3.04 -1.32
C LEU A 97 -10.78 4.01 -0.15
N THR A 98 -11.29 3.64 1.02
CA THR A 98 -10.96 4.35 2.27
C THR A 98 -9.56 3.95 2.74
N TYR A 99 -9.26 2.65 2.69
CA TYR A 99 -7.95 2.10 3.00
C TYR A 99 -7.58 0.94 2.06
N GLU A 100 -6.29 0.82 1.80
CA GLU A 100 -5.67 -0.26 1.03
C GLU A 100 -4.38 -0.67 1.71
N ILE A 101 -4.20 -1.95 2.02
CA ILE A 101 -2.95 -2.50 2.54
C ILE A 101 -2.39 -3.48 1.52
N GLU A 102 -1.15 -3.24 1.11
CA GLU A 102 -0.46 -4.03 0.12
C GLU A 102 0.67 -4.83 0.75
N THR A 103 0.79 -6.10 0.37
CA THR A 103 1.96 -6.90 0.68
C THR A 103 2.43 -7.66 -0.55
N PHE A 104 3.74 -7.83 -0.64
CA PHE A 104 4.41 -8.49 -1.76
C PHE A 104 5.40 -9.54 -1.25
N THR A 105 5.71 -10.52 -2.08
CA THR A 105 6.79 -11.49 -1.88
C THR A 105 7.82 -11.41 -3.01
N ASP A 106 9.01 -11.96 -2.78
CA ASP A 106 10.08 -11.96 -3.80
C ASP A 106 9.80 -12.97 -4.93
N GLU A 107 8.91 -13.95 -4.70
CA GLU A 107 8.39 -14.89 -5.71
C GLU A 107 7.30 -14.28 -6.62
N GLY A 108 7.00 -12.99 -6.45
CA GLY A 108 6.02 -12.29 -7.26
C GLY A 108 4.57 -12.59 -6.88
N GLU A 109 4.32 -12.85 -5.59
CA GLU A 109 2.96 -12.92 -5.05
C GLU A 109 2.57 -11.59 -4.42
N CYS A 110 1.29 -11.26 -4.47
CA CYS A 110 0.72 -10.10 -3.80
C CYS A 110 -0.55 -10.46 -3.02
N GLU A 111 -0.78 -9.74 -1.93
CA GLU A 111 -2.05 -9.69 -1.22
C GLU A 111 -2.42 -8.23 -1.02
N ILE A 112 -3.63 -7.88 -1.47
CA ILE A 112 -4.24 -6.56 -1.34
C ILE A 112 -5.44 -6.70 -0.40
N LEU A 113 -5.39 -6.01 0.73
CA LEU A 113 -6.51 -5.88 1.65
C LEU A 113 -7.11 -4.50 1.45
N TYR A 114 -8.40 -4.41 1.16
CA TYR A 114 -9.07 -3.12 1.02
C TYR A 114 -10.28 -2.97 1.92
N TYR A 115 -10.56 -1.73 2.30
CA TYR A 115 -11.70 -1.32 3.09
C TYR A 115 -12.38 -0.13 2.40
N ARG A 116 -13.71 -0.19 2.34
CA ARG A 116 -14.57 0.82 1.73
C ARG A 116 -15.38 1.52 2.81
#